data_AF-A0A538B6I1-F1
#
_entry.id   AF-A0A538B6I1-F1
#
_cell.length_a   1.000
_cell.length_b   1.000
_cell.length_c   1.000
_cell.angle_alpha   90.00
_cell.angle_beta   90.00
_cell.angle_gamma   90.00
#
_symmetry.space_group_name_H-M   'P 1'
#
loop_
_entity.id
_entity.type
_entity.pdbx_description
1 polymer ?
#
loop_
_entity_poly.entity_id
_entity_poly.type
_entity_poly.pdbx_seq_one_letter_code
_entity_poly.pdbx_strand_id
1 'polypeptide(L)' 'MPPRQNAVAPGDVGKRVSFQYELPNGYVGEAVGILEAWDEPANTYLVRNRDGELVRVPALGVRYGKVIGR' A
#
# COMPACT_ATOMS: atom_id res chain seq x y z
N MET A 1 19.96 4.49 -2.23
CA MET A 1 18.54 4.07 -2.24
C MET A 1 17.73 5.25 -2.74
N PRO A 2 16.90 5.13 -3.79
CA PRO A 2 16.03 6.24 -4.19
C PRO A 2 15.13 6.64 -3.00
N PRO A 3 14.76 7.92 -2.87
CA PRO A 3 13.92 8.39 -1.78
C PRO A 3 12.57 7.65 -1.81
N ARG A 4 12.12 7.14 -0.66
CA ARG A 4 10.80 6.56 -0.52
C ARG A 4 9.76 7.64 -0.83
N GLN A 5 8.93 7.41 -1.84
CA GLN A 5 7.89 8.35 -2.26
C GLN A 5 6.52 7.71 -2.03
N ASN A 6 6.06 7.75 -0.78
CA ASN A 6 4.71 7.33 -0.43
C ASN A 6 3.84 8.56 -0.19
N ALA A 7 2.88 8.79 -1.08
CA ALA A 7 1.85 9.83 -0.95
C ALA A 7 0.53 9.30 -0.39
N VAL A 8 0.43 8.00 -0.07
CA VAL A 8 -0.76 7.40 0.56
C VAL A 8 -0.63 7.49 2.07
N ALA A 9 -1.64 8.06 2.71
CA ALA A 9 -1.75 8.18 4.15
C ALA A 9 -2.88 7.28 4.70
N PRO A 10 -2.89 6.97 6.01
CA PRO A 10 -4.00 6.27 6.66
C PRO A 10 -5.38 6.92 6.41
N GLY A 11 -5.44 8.24 6.26
CA GLY A 11 -6.67 8.98 5.96
C GLY A 11 -7.21 8.79 4.53
N ASP A 12 -6.50 8.10 3.66
CA ASP A 12 -6.94 7.79 2.29
C ASP A 12 -7.81 6.53 2.20
N VAL A 13 -8.25 5.98 3.34
CA VAL A 13 -9.22 4.87 3.39
C VAL A 13 -10.45 5.18 2.52
N GLY A 14 -10.89 4.18 1.77
CA GLY A 14 -11.95 4.28 0.77
C GLY A 14 -11.48 4.75 -0.62
N LYS A 15 -10.26 5.27 -0.74
CA LYS A 15 -9.70 5.70 -2.04
C LYS A 15 -9.00 4.55 -2.74
N ARG A 16 -8.97 4.61 -4.07
CA ARG A 16 -8.15 3.71 -4.87
C ARG A 16 -6.68 4.13 -4.77
N VAL A 17 -5.79 3.18 -4.55
CA VAL A 17 -4.36 3.40 -4.35
C VAL A 17 -3.54 2.38 -5.14
N SER A 18 -2.27 2.71 -5.37
CA SER A 18 -1.25 1.76 -5.80
C SER A 18 -0.02 1.84 -4.90
N PHE A 19 0.54 0.69 -4.59
CA PHE A 19 1.80 0.54 -3.90
C PHE A 19 2.79 -0.29 -4.72
N GLN A 20 4.06 0.09 -4.61
CA GLN A 20 5.20 -0.79 -4.85
C GLN A 20 5.99 -0.87 -3.55
N TYR A 21 6.26 -2.08 -3.09
CA TYR A 21 6.89 -2.32 -1.79
C TYR A 21 7.85 -3.50 -1.83
N GLU A 22 8.82 -3.48 -0.93
CA GLU A 22 9.79 -4.55 -0.76
C GLU A 22 9.23 -5.64 0.16
N LEU A 23 9.40 -6.88 -0.26
CA LEU A 23 9.06 -8.07 0.51
C LEU A 23 10.28 -8.53 1.33
N PRO A 24 10.09 -9.24 2.45
CA PRO A 24 11.20 -9.71 3.29
C PRO A 24 12.24 -10.59 2.57
N ASN A 25 11.83 -11.23 1.47
CA ASN A 25 12.70 -12.06 0.62
C ASN A 25 13.50 -11.24 -0.42
N GLY A 26 13.43 -9.91 -0.38
CA GLY A 26 14.14 -9.00 -1.29
C GLY A 26 13.44 -8.77 -2.64
N TYR A 27 12.31 -9.42 -2.88
CA TYR A 27 11.50 -9.19 -4.08
C TYR A 27 10.64 -7.93 -3.95
N VAL A 28 10.13 -7.44 -5.08
CA VAL A 28 9.22 -6.30 -5.13
C VAL A 28 7.80 -6.80 -5.33
N GLY A 29 6.91 -6.42 -4.41
CA GLY A 29 5.48 -6.61 -4.53
C GLY A 29 4.78 -5.35 -5.03
N GLU A 30 3.65 -5.55 -5.70
CA GLU A 30 2.76 -4.48 -6.13
C GLU A 30 1.34 -4.75 -5.63
N ALA A 31 0.65 -3.70 -5.21
CA ALA A 31 -0.75 -3.79 -4.79
C ALA A 31 -1.53 -2.62 -5.41
N VAL A 32 -2.63 -2.92 -6.08
CA VAL A 32 -3.54 -1.91 -6.65
C VAL A 32 -4.96 -2.26 -6.27
N GLY A 33 -5.67 -1.32 -5.66
CA GLY A 33 -6.99 -1.59 -5.12
C GLY A 33 -7.55 -0.44 -4.29
N ILE A 34 -8.59 -0.70 -3.52
CA ILE A 34 -9.13 0.26 -2.55
C ILE A 34 -8.37 0.10 -1.24
N LEU A 35 -7.89 1.20 -0.65
CA LEU A 35 -7.38 1.20 0.72
C LEU A 35 -8.56 0.97 1.66
N GLU A 36 -8.72 -0.25 2.14
CA GLU A 36 -9.86 -0.65 2.97
C GLU A 36 -9.67 -0.21 4.42
N ALA A 37 -8.44 -0.31 4.93
CA ALA A 37 -8.12 0.04 6.30
C ALA A 37 -6.62 0.31 6.50
N TRP A 38 -6.31 0.94 7.63
CA TRP A 38 -4.97 1.08 8.18
C TRP A 38 -4.86 0.27 9.47
N ASP A 39 -3.95 -0.71 9.50
CA ASP A 39 -3.61 -1.47 10.70
C ASP A 39 -2.47 -0.73 11.42
N GLU A 40 -2.83 0.15 12.35
CA GLU A 40 -1.88 0.99 13.09
C GLU A 40 -0.91 0.16 13.95
N PRO A 41 -1.34 -0.86 14.72
CA PRO A 41 -0.41 -1.72 15.45
C PRO A 41 0.62 -2.43 14.55
N ALA A 42 0.20 -2.88 13.36
CA ALA A 42 1.10 -3.56 12.43
C ALA A 42 1.82 -2.61 11.45
N ASN A 43 1.56 -1.30 11.52
CA ASN A 43 2.06 -0.30 10.57
C ASN A 43 1.85 -0.74 9.10
N THR A 44 0.64 -1.21 8.77
CA THR A 44 0.33 -1.92 7.52
C THR A 44 -0.93 -1.39 6.84
N TYR A 45 -0.86 -1.10 5.54
CA TYR A 45 -2.03 -0.78 4.73
C TYR A 45 -2.74 -2.05 4.29
N LEU A 46 -4.07 -2.06 4.35
CA LEU A 46 -4.92 -3.15 3.91
C LEU A 46 -5.62 -2.75 2.61
N VAL A 47 -5.23 -3.36 1.50
CA VAL A 47 -5.72 -3.00 0.16
C VAL A 47 -6.57 -4.12 -0.41
N ARG A 48 -7.84 -3.84 -0.70
CA ARG A 48 -8.73 -4.76 -1.43
C ARG A 48 -8.45 -4.67 -2.92
N ASN A 49 -7.88 -5.71 -3.50
CA ASN A 49 -7.61 -5.75 -4.94
C ASN A 49 -8.89 -5.96 -5.76
N ARG A 50 -8.77 -5.96 -7.09
CA ARG A 50 -9.93 -6.14 -8.00
C ARG A 50 -10.60 -7.50 -7.89
N ASP A 51 -9.85 -8.51 -7.44
CA ASP A 51 -10.28 -9.90 -7.33
C ASP A 51 -10.95 -10.17 -5.96
N GLY A 52 -11.02 -9.15 -5.09
CA GLY A 52 -11.63 -9.24 -3.77
C GLY A 52 -10.68 -9.71 -2.66
N GLU A 53 -9.40 -9.91 -2.97
CA GLU A 53 -8.40 -10.33 -1.98
C GLU A 53 -7.88 -9.13 -1.17
N LEU A 54 -7.63 -9.35 0.12
CA LEU A 54 -7.05 -8.35 1.00
C LEU A 54 -5.53 -8.47 1.02
N VAL A 55 -4.85 -7.52 0.38
CA VAL A 55 -3.39 -7.45 0.31
C VAL A 55 -2.86 -6.60 1.45
N ARG A 56 -1.87 -7.12 2.18
CA ARG A 56 -1.21 -6.43 3.30
C ARG A 56 0.07 -5.78 2.80
N VAL A 57 0.19 -4.46 2.93
CA VAL A 57 1.35 -3.68 2.49
C VAL A 57 2.03 -3.04 3.70
N PRO A 58 3.18 -3.59 4.17
CA PRO A 58 3.91 -3.01 5.29
C PRO A 58 4.45 -1.63 4.93
N ALA A 59 4.12 -0.59 5.72
CA ALA A 59 4.50 0.78 5.40
C ALA A 59 6.02 0.99 5.34
N LEU A 60 6.77 0.25 6.16
CA LEU A 60 8.24 0.29 6.18
C LEU A 60 8.88 -0.21 4.88
N GLY A 61 8.20 -1.09 4.15
CA GLY A 61 8.67 -1.65 2.89
C GLY A 61 8.24 -0.82 1.67
N VAL A 62 7.37 0.17 1.82
CA VAL A 62 6.87 0.96 0.69
C VAL A 62 8.00 1.76 0.05
N ARG A 63 8.20 1.52 -1.24
CA ARG A 63 9.11 2.29 -2.10
C ARG A 63 8.36 3.42 -2.77
N TYR A 64 7.18 3.12 -3.30
CA TYR A 64 6.29 4.06 -3.95
C TYR A 64 4.84 3.81 -3.53
N GLY A 65 4.11 4.88 -3.23
CA GLY A 65 2.68 4.82 -2.95
C GLY A 65 1.97 6.04 -3.51
N LYS A 66 0.82 5.84 -4.16
CA LYS A 66 0.03 6.91 -4.76
C LYS A 66 -1.46 6.63 -4.65
N VAL A 67 -2.25 7.67 -4.35
CA VAL A 67 -3.70 7.67 -4.53
C VAL A 67 -4.02 7.80 -6.02
N ILE A 68 -4.77 6.84 -6.55
CA ILE A 68 -5.18 6.78 -7.96
C ILE A 68 -6.58 7.35 -8.08
N GLY A 69 -6.67 8.57 -8.62
CA GLY A 69 -7.93 9.21 -8.97
C GLY A 69 -8.01 10.66 -8.50
N ARG A 70 -8.77 11.45 -9.25
CA ARG A 70 -9.54 12.59 -8.77
C ARG A 70 -11.01 12.19 -8.89
#